data_AF-A0A061RJK4-F1
#
_entry.id   AF-A0A061RJK4-F1
#
_cell.length_a   1.000
_cell.length_b   1.000
_cell.length_c   1.000
_cell.angle_alpha   90.00
_cell.angle_beta   90.00
_cell.angle_gamma   90.00
#
_symmetry.space_group_name_H-M   'P 1'
#
loop_
_entity.id
_entity.type
_entity.pdbx_description
1 polymer ?
#
loop_
_entity_poly.entity_id
_entity_poly.type
_entity_poly.pdbx_seq_one_letter_code
_entity_poly.pdbx_strand_id
1 'polypeptide(L)'
;MSGSATALDLDTNELAEDLTPHQLLRLRLIKRHCTAWDPSKISVALNVAMDATIVEGCSPDGARVSYSHVVVLDNFIGEAERAELFTAVTDYGWEGREEPPTQKWERQTCDGAGASPTWGLKASVLCELLGGDNRAILEVQSRLCRLYPEYNIVHLPSDVIQSGVGGVQPSDAPAGESLDEDFDCCPMLANAAVAGDEFQWHIDADPAALPPSSWTSTFGDYCNGEPGKPLLVSLILYLDKEWPRGHDAETLFLDASQDVGVVVRPKAYRAVLMDQDVLHRLSPPSRAAGRPRYSLVWKLAFLPKAEGGRCCIARREWGSPSPIGSAARLEVLKRRAASAAGTAAEAQRSEA
;
A
#
# COMPACT_ATOMS: atom_id res chain seq x y z
N MET A 1 -63.96 14.39 19.84
CA MET A 1 -63.23 13.51 18.92
C MET A 1 -62.72 14.35 17.77
N SER A 2 -61.40 14.56 17.72
CA SER A 2 -60.60 14.89 16.53
C SER A 2 -59.24 15.33 17.07
N GLY A 3 -58.32 14.37 17.18
CA GLY A 3 -56.95 14.61 17.62
C GLY A 3 -56.12 15.15 16.47
N SER A 4 -55.36 16.21 16.74
CA SER A 4 -54.29 16.69 15.87
C SER A 4 -52.97 16.14 16.42
N ALA A 5 -52.31 15.29 15.64
CA ALA A 5 -51.02 14.72 15.96
C ALA A 5 -49.93 15.79 15.79
N THR A 6 -49.26 16.14 16.87
CA THR A 6 -47.99 16.87 16.82
C THR A 6 -46.91 15.91 16.34
N ALA A 7 -46.34 16.20 15.18
CA ALA A 7 -45.13 15.55 14.68
C ALA A 7 -44.00 15.79 15.69
N LEU A 8 -43.43 14.70 16.19
CA LEU A 8 -42.14 14.72 16.86
C LEU A 8 -41.10 14.97 15.77
N ASP A 9 -40.57 16.20 15.71
CA ASP A 9 -39.25 16.46 15.15
C ASP A 9 -38.26 15.63 15.97
N LEU A 10 -37.90 14.46 15.44
CA LEU A 10 -36.72 13.74 15.90
C LEU A 10 -35.53 14.47 15.31
N ASP A 11 -34.88 15.24 16.17
CA ASP A 11 -33.60 15.90 15.96
C ASP A 11 -32.57 14.85 15.50
N THR A 12 -32.32 14.78 14.19
CA THR A 12 -31.39 13.82 13.57
C THR A 12 -29.93 14.24 13.72
N ASN A 13 -29.64 15.32 14.45
CA ASN A 13 -28.30 15.89 14.59
C ASN A 13 -27.53 15.44 15.84
N GLU A 14 -28.16 14.83 16.86
CA GLU A 14 -27.47 14.49 18.12
C GLU A 14 -26.77 13.10 18.15
N LEU A 15 -26.74 12.35 17.04
CA LEU A 15 -26.16 10.99 17.01
C LEU A 15 -24.82 10.87 16.25
N ALA A 16 -24.30 11.97 15.68
CA ALA A 16 -23.10 11.93 14.85
C ALA A 16 -21.79 12.28 15.59
N GLU A 17 -21.85 12.84 16.81
CA GLU A 17 -20.66 13.44 17.45
C GLU A 17 -19.65 12.45 18.02
N ASP A 18 -20.00 11.16 18.19
CA ASP A 18 -19.12 10.14 18.78
C ASP A 18 -18.63 9.05 17.79
N LEU A 19 -18.93 9.18 16.50
CA LEU A 19 -18.48 8.21 15.51
C LEU A 19 -17.03 8.49 15.11
N THR A 20 -16.17 7.51 15.34
CA THR A 20 -14.81 7.52 14.80
C THR A 20 -14.85 7.56 13.25
N PRO A 21 -13.82 8.09 12.57
CA PRO A 21 -13.81 8.19 11.11
C PRO A 21 -14.08 6.88 10.35
N HIS A 22 -13.64 5.74 10.90
CA HIS A 22 -13.90 4.43 10.30
C HIS A 22 -15.38 4.01 10.41
N GLN A 23 -16.09 4.46 11.44
CA GLN A 23 -17.51 4.21 11.60
C GLN A 23 -18.33 5.12 10.67
N LEU A 24 -17.91 6.37 10.47
CA LEU A 24 -18.54 7.29 9.52
C LEU A 24 -18.50 6.73 8.09
N LEU A 25 -17.33 6.24 7.67
CA LEU A 25 -17.13 5.66 6.34
C LEU A 25 -17.56 4.20 6.23
N ARG A 26 -18.07 3.59 7.31
CA ARG A 26 -18.45 2.15 7.38
C ARG A 26 -17.32 1.23 6.89
N LEU A 27 -16.07 1.59 7.15
CA LEU A 27 -14.92 0.82 6.69
C LEU A 27 -14.92 -0.56 7.34
N ARG A 28 -14.65 -1.59 6.53
CA ARG A 28 -14.58 -2.97 7.00
C ARG A 28 -13.13 -3.32 7.33
N LEU A 29 -12.87 -3.62 8.61
CA LEU A 29 -11.59 -4.18 9.03
C LEU A 29 -11.29 -5.46 8.26
N ILE A 30 -10.02 -5.68 7.92
CA ILE A 30 -9.60 -6.93 7.27
C ILE A 30 -9.95 -8.13 8.17
N LYS A 31 -10.42 -9.21 7.54
CA LYS A 31 -10.77 -10.44 8.26
C LYS A 31 -9.51 -11.03 8.91
N ARG A 32 -9.66 -11.59 10.11
CA ARG A 32 -8.56 -12.22 10.85
C ARG A 32 -9.04 -13.46 11.59
N HIS A 33 -8.09 -14.32 11.93
CA HIS A 33 -8.30 -15.47 12.80
C HIS A 33 -7.17 -15.54 13.86
N CYS A 34 -7.30 -16.48 14.78
CA CYS A 34 -6.21 -16.77 15.72
C CYS A 34 -5.02 -17.36 14.95
N THR A 35 -3.87 -16.70 15.04
CA THR A 35 -2.60 -17.17 14.47
C THR A 35 -1.58 -17.44 15.58
N ALA A 36 -0.82 -18.54 15.42
CA ALA A 36 0.33 -18.87 16.25
C ALA A 36 1.63 -18.23 15.73
N TRP A 37 1.57 -17.47 14.64
CA TRP A 37 2.71 -16.72 14.13
C TRP A 37 3.12 -15.60 15.08
N ASP A 38 4.42 -15.30 15.11
CA ASP A 38 5.00 -14.26 15.96
C ASP A 38 5.88 -13.31 15.13
N PRO A 39 5.79 -11.98 15.33
CA PRO A 39 6.62 -11.00 14.62
C PRO A 39 8.13 -11.25 14.71
N SER A 40 8.62 -11.89 15.79
CA SER A 40 10.04 -12.23 15.94
C SER A 40 10.57 -13.21 14.88
N LYS A 41 9.69 -13.89 14.13
CA LYS A 41 10.06 -14.79 13.05
C LYS A 41 10.50 -14.06 11.77
N ILE A 42 10.24 -12.77 11.68
CA ILE A 42 10.61 -11.95 10.52
C ILE A 42 12.11 -11.65 10.54
N SER A 43 12.72 -11.68 9.36
CA SER A 43 14.01 -11.04 9.12
C SER A 43 13.81 -9.79 8.27
N VAL A 44 14.21 -8.62 8.77
CA VAL A 44 14.13 -7.37 8.01
C VAL A 44 15.28 -7.33 7.02
N ALA A 45 14.96 -7.45 5.73
CA ALA A 45 15.95 -7.43 4.64
C ALA A 45 16.22 -6.01 4.13
N LEU A 46 15.25 -5.11 4.24
CA LEU A 46 15.36 -3.71 3.86
C LEU A 46 14.43 -2.87 4.76
N ASN A 47 14.91 -1.72 5.19
CA ASN A 47 14.13 -0.69 5.88
C ASN A 47 14.69 0.66 5.45
N VAL A 48 14.03 1.32 4.50
CA VAL A 48 14.52 2.57 3.90
C VAL A 48 13.48 3.68 3.99
N ALA A 49 13.99 4.90 4.09
CA ALA A 49 13.22 6.13 3.93
C ALA A 49 13.71 6.86 2.68
N MET A 50 12.78 7.35 1.86
CA MET A 50 13.01 8.04 0.61
C MET A 50 11.98 9.16 0.40
N ASP A 51 12.08 9.88 -0.72
CA ASP A 51 11.13 10.92 -1.12
C ASP A 51 10.83 11.93 0.00
N ALA A 52 11.91 12.51 0.55
CA ALA A 52 11.80 13.48 1.60
C ALA A 52 11.30 14.82 1.07
N THR A 53 10.16 15.25 1.59
CA THR A 53 9.53 16.52 1.24
C THR A 53 9.23 17.35 2.49
N ILE A 54 9.24 18.68 2.35
CA ILE A 54 8.77 19.60 3.38
C ILE A 54 7.32 19.91 3.04
N VAL A 55 6.42 19.55 3.94
CA VAL A 55 4.98 19.75 3.78
C VAL A 55 4.49 20.71 4.85
N GLU A 56 3.50 21.52 4.50
CA GLU A 56 2.85 22.39 5.47
C GLU A 56 2.22 21.52 6.56
N GLY A 57 2.45 21.87 7.82
CA GLY A 57 2.00 21.08 8.96
C GLY A 57 0.84 21.76 9.70
N CYS A 58 -0.03 20.97 10.33
CA CYS A 58 -1.03 21.50 11.27
C CYS A 58 -0.43 21.92 12.64
N SER A 59 0.89 21.81 12.84
CA SER A 59 1.58 22.20 14.07
C SER A 59 1.87 23.71 14.11
N PRO A 60 2.05 24.32 15.31
CA PRO A 60 2.39 25.74 15.46
C PRO A 60 3.62 26.21 14.66
N ASP A 61 4.55 25.30 14.36
CA ASP A 61 5.80 25.57 13.63
C ASP A 61 5.65 25.61 12.09
N GLY A 62 4.43 25.42 11.55
CA GLY A 62 4.07 25.69 10.15
C GLY A 62 4.53 24.68 9.08
N ALA A 63 5.61 23.92 9.30
CA ALA A 63 6.09 22.93 8.33
C ALA A 63 6.67 21.67 9.00
N ARG A 64 6.51 20.52 8.35
CA ARG A 64 7.09 19.23 8.77
C ARG A 64 7.81 18.54 7.62
N VAL A 65 8.69 17.62 7.97
CA VAL A 65 9.31 16.72 7.00
C VAL A 65 8.46 15.45 6.87
N SER A 66 8.07 15.11 5.65
CA SER A 66 7.51 13.81 5.29
C SER A 66 8.58 12.94 4.62
N TYR A 67 8.45 11.63 4.82
CA TYR A 67 9.25 10.60 4.16
C TYR A 67 8.31 9.49 3.76
N SER A 68 8.57 8.90 2.59
CA SER A 68 7.95 7.65 2.18
C SER A 68 8.87 6.49 2.51
N HIS A 69 8.30 5.33 2.81
CA HIS A 69 9.02 4.17 3.32
C HIS A 69 8.83 2.95 2.43
N VAL A 70 9.88 2.13 2.37
CA VAL A 70 9.84 0.77 1.82
C VAL A 70 10.48 -0.18 2.82
N VAL A 71 9.76 -1.23 3.18
CA VAL A 71 10.18 -2.26 4.12
C VAL A 71 10.06 -3.62 3.46
N VAL A 72 11.13 -4.43 3.54
CA VAL A 72 11.15 -5.80 3.03
C VAL A 72 11.32 -6.77 4.18
N LEU A 73 10.36 -7.67 4.32
CA LEU A 73 10.27 -8.65 5.39
C LEU A 73 10.42 -10.06 4.81
N ASP A 74 11.55 -10.71 5.11
CA ASP A 74 11.73 -12.13 4.83
C ASP A 74 11.05 -12.98 5.91
N ASN A 75 10.53 -14.15 5.51
CA ASN A 75 9.79 -15.09 6.37
C ASN A 75 8.48 -14.52 6.92
N PHE A 76 7.85 -13.59 6.19
CA PHE A 76 6.53 -13.05 6.56
C PHE A 76 5.44 -14.10 6.40
N ILE A 77 5.45 -14.85 5.29
CA ILE A 77 4.61 -16.05 5.08
C ILE A 77 5.44 -17.34 5.18
N GLY A 78 4.81 -18.50 5.35
CA GLY A 78 5.45 -19.81 5.26
C GLY A 78 5.09 -20.57 3.96
N GLU A 79 5.62 -21.78 3.80
CA GLU A 79 5.35 -22.61 2.62
C GLU A 79 3.87 -23.01 2.49
N ALA A 80 3.18 -23.25 3.61
CA ALA A 80 1.77 -23.61 3.59
C ALA A 80 0.92 -22.47 2.97
N GLU A 81 1.11 -21.24 3.45
CA GLU A 81 0.40 -20.07 2.92
C GLU A 81 0.81 -19.79 1.47
N ARG A 82 2.11 -19.84 1.15
CA ARG A 82 2.60 -19.62 -0.22
C ARG A 82 1.98 -20.63 -1.20
N ALA A 83 1.99 -21.92 -0.86
CA ALA A 83 1.47 -22.98 -1.71
C ALA A 83 -0.05 -22.83 -1.95
N GLU A 84 -0.81 -22.53 -0.89
CA GLU A 84 -2.26 -22.30 -1.00
C GLU A 84 -2.58 -21.09 -1.89
N LEU A 85 -1.89 -19.96 -1.69
CA LEU A 85 -2.06 -18.76 -2.53
C LEU A 85 -1.65 -19.03 -3.98
N PHE A 86 -0.53 -19.72 -4.19
CA PHE A 86 -0.05 -20.06 -5.54
C PHE A 86 -1.04 -20.98 -6.27
N THR A 87 -1.57 -22.01 -5.61
CA THR A 87 -2.60 -22.89 -6.18
C THR A 87 -3.89 -22.13 -6.47
N ALA A 88 -4.28 -21.21 -5.58
CA ALA A 88 -5.48 -20.39 -5.79
C ALA A 88 -5.37 -19.58 -7.09
N VAL A 89 -4.22 -18.96 -7.37
CA VAL A 89 -4.03 -18.15 -8.58
C VAL A 89 -3.59 -18.94 -9.82
N THR A 90 -3.01 -20.13 -9.68
CA THR A 90 -2.58 -20.95 -10.83
C THR A 90 -3.50 -22.15 -11.01
N ASP A 91 -3.14 -23.32 -10.48
CA ASP A 91 -3.96 -24.52 -10.27
C ASP A 91 -3.16 -25.54 -9.45
N TYR A 92 -3.80 -26.64 -9.01
CA TYR A 92 -3.08 -27.71 -8.33
C TYR A 92 -2.09 -28.40 -9.29
N GLY A 93 -0.83 -28.54 -8.86
CA GLY A 93 0.22 -29.15 -9.67
C GLY A 93 0.70 -28.28 -10.84
N TRP A 94 0.49 -26.97 -10.80
CA TRP A 94 1.06 -26.07 -11.79
C TRP A 94 2.60 -26.04 -11.71
N GLU A 95 3.26 -26.52 -12.76
CA GLU A 95 4.74 -26.63 -12.84
C GLU A 95 5.41 -25.45 -13.57
N GLY A 96 4.64 -24.42 -13.95
CA GLY A 96 5.14 -23.29 -14.72
C GLY A 96 5.17 -23.57 -16.22
N ARG A 97 4.42 -22.77 -16.98
CA ARG A 97 4.49 -22.68 -18.44
C ARG A 97 4.98 -21.28 -18.82
N GLU A 98 5.21 -21.01 -20.10
CA GLU A 98 5.60 -19.67 -20.57
C GLU A 98 4.52 -18.61 -20.26
N GLU A 99 3.25 -19.00 -20.20
CA GLU A 99 2.11 -18.14 -19.90
C GLU A 99 1.28 -18.64 -18.70
N PRO A 100 0.59 -17.75 -17.96
CA PRO A 100 -0.25 -18.14 -16.84
C PRO A 100 -1.57 -18.81 -17.28
N PRO A 101 -2.27 -19.54 -16.39
CA PRO A 101 -3.54 -20.19 -16.72
C PRO A 101 -4.64 -19.21 -17.13
N THR A 102 -5.01 -19.20 -18.41
CA THR A 102 -6.01 -18.26 -18.98
C THR A 102 -7.42 -18.39 -18.40
N GLN A 103 -7.69 -19.47 -17.64
CA GLN A 103 -8.93 -19.60 -16.89
C GLN A 103 -9.03 -18.57 -15.76
N LYS A 104 -7.90 -18.24 -15.12
CA LYS A 104 -7.83 -17.31 -13.99
C LYS A 104 -7.18 -15.97 -14.32
N TRP A 105 -6.37 -15.94 -15.37
CA TRP A 105 -5.60 -14.78 -15.80
C TRP A 105 -6.11 -14.23 -17.13
N GLU A 106 -5.96 -12.94 -17.32
CA GLU A 106 -6.26 -12.24 -18.57
C GLU A 106 -5.18 -11.21 -18.88
N ARG A 107 -4.91 -11.00 -20.18
CA ARG A 107 -3.90 -10.07 -20.65
C ARG A 107 -4.53 -8.74 -21.03
N GLN A 108 -5.12 -8.07 -20.03
CA GLN A 108 -5.85 -6.82 -20.19
C GLN A 108 -5.47 -5.76 -19.14
N THR A 109 -4.55 -6.08 -18.23
CA THR A 109 -4.16 -5.19 -17.13
C THR A 109 -3.05 -4.26 -17.59
N CYS A 110 -3.21 -2.96 -17.35
CA CYS A 110 -2.26 -1.93 -17.75
C CYS A 110 -1.88 -1.07 -16.53
N ASP A 111 -0.59 -0.70 -16.42
CA ASP A 111 -0.09 0.19 -15.36
C ASP A 111 -0.50 1.66 -15.55
N GLY A 112 -1.24 1.97 -16.62
CA GLY A 112 -1.69 3.31 -16.96
C GLY A 112 -2.26 3.40 -18.38
N ALA A 113 -2.87 4.54 -18.68
CA ALA A 113 -3.45 4.82 -19.99
C ALA A 113 -2.37 4.71 -21.10
N GLY A 114 -2.65 3.89 -22.11
CA GLY A 114 -1.74 3.68 -23.25
C GLY A 114 -0.58 2.70 -23.00
N ALA A 115 -0.47 2.09 -21.81
CA ALA A 115 0.52 1.06 -21.55
C ALA A 115 0.18 -0.26 -22.25
N SER A 116 1.21 -1.05 -22.57
CA SER A 116 1.07 -2.40 -23.10
C SER A 116 0.32 -3.29 -22.10
N PRO A 117 -0.68 -4.09 -22.52
CA PRO A 117 -1.40 -4.96 -21.61
C PRO A 117 -0.51 -6.09 -21.10
N THR A 118 -0.63 -6.36 -19.80
CA THR A 118 0.08 -7.37 -19.04
C THR A 118 -0.91 -8.35 -18.40
N TRP A 119 -0.39 -9.41 -17.78
CA TRP A 119 -1.21 -10.44 -17.15
C TRP A 119 -1.66 -10.05 -15.74
N GLY A 120 -2.96 -9.80 -15.59
CA GLY A 120 -3.63 -9.66 -14.31
C GLY A 120 -4.57 -10.82 -14.02
N LEU A 121 -4.87 -11.01 -12.75
CA LEU A 121 -5.88 -11.96 -12.33
C LEU A 121 -7.28 -11.40 -12.61
N LYS A 122 -8.18 -12.23 -13.12
CA LYS A 122 -9.56 -11.82 -13.42
C LYS A 122 -10.26 -11.32 -12.16
N ALA A 123 -11.11 -10.30 -12.34
CA ALA A 123 -11.89 -9.70 -11.25
C ALA A 123 -12.69 -10.74 -10.45
N SER A 124 -13.27 -11.75 -11.09
CA SER A 124 -14.02 -12.81 -10.41
C SER A 124 -13.16 -13.62 -9.44
N VAL A 125 -11.90 -13.89 -9.78
CA VAL A 125 -10.96 -14.63 -8.94
C VAL A 125 -10.46 -13.75 -7.80
N LEU A 126 -10.21 -12.45 -8.04
CA LEU A 126 -9.88 -11.49 -6.99
C LEU A 126 -11.02 -11.37 -5.95
N CYS A 127 -12.27 -11.28 -6.43
CA CYS A 127 -13.47 -11.27 -5.58
C CYS A 127 -13.60 -12.56 -4.76
N GLU A 128 -13.31 -13.72 -5.34
CA GLU A 128 -13.32 -15.00 -4.62
C GLU A 128 -12.25 -15.03 -3.51
N LEU A 129 -11.03 -14.60 -3.82
CA LEU A 129 -9.92 -14.54 -2.86
C LEU A 129 -10.22 -13.62 -1.67
N LEU A 130 -10.80 -12.44 -1.93
CA LEU A 130 -11.15 -11.46 -0.88
C LEU A 130 -12.44 -11.82 -0.12
N GLY A 131 -13.45 -12.32 -0.83
CA GLY A 131 -14.77 -12.62 -0.29
C GLY A 131 -14.81 -13.93 0.51
N GLY A 132 -14.00 -14.91 0.10
CA GLY A 132 -13.97 -16.24 0.67
C GLY A 132 -13.33 -16.32 2.07
N ASP A 133 -13.27 -17.56 2.57
CA ASP A 133 -12.58 -17.92 3.81
C ASP A 133 -11.25 -18.62 3.51
N ASN A 134 -10.52 -18.09 2.51
CA ASN A 134 -9.19 -18.60 2.15
C ASN A 134 -8.25 -18.47 3.35
N ARG A 135 -7.71 -19.60 3.81
CA ARG A 135 -6.96 -19.65 5.06
C ARG A 135 -5.65 -18.89 4.94
N ALA A 136 -4.99 -18.95 3.79
CA ALA A 136 -3.75 -18.23 3.57
C ALA A 136 -3.95 -16.70 3.50
N ILE A 137 -5.04 -16.22 2.88
CA ILE A 137 -5.42 -14.79 2.91
C ILE A 137 -5.66 -14.35 4.37
N LEU A 138 -6.46 -15.13 5.11
CA LEU A 138 -6.75 -14.85 6.51
C LEU A 138 -5.48 -14.84 7.38
N GLU A 139 -4.55 -15.74 7.13
CA GLU A 139 -3.27 -15.82 7.85
C GLU A 139 -2.40 -14.58 7.55
N VAL A 140 -2.28 -14.17 6.28
CA VAL A 140 -1.57 -12.94 5.88
C VAL A 140 -2.14 -11.71 6.61
N GLN A 141 -3.47 -11.54 6.58
CA GLN A 141 -4.15 -10.44 7.25
C GLN A 141 -3.97 -10.49 8.77
N SER A 142 -4.01 -11.69 9.36
CA SER A 142 -3.81 -11.89 10.80
C SER A 142 -2.37 -11.56 11.24
N ARG A 143 -1.38 -11.95 10.44
CA ARG A 143 0.03 -11.59 10.67
C ARG A 143 0.23 -10.09 10.56
N LEU A 144 -0.39 -9.44 9.59
CA LEU A 144 -0.31 -8.00 9.43
C LEU A 144 -0.91 -7.25 10.63
N CYS A 145 -2.12 -7.64 11.08
CA CYS A 145 -2.74 -7.07 12.28
C CYS A 145 -1.92 -7.33 13.57
N ARG A 146 -1.22 -8.46 13.64
CA ARG A 146 -0.32 -8.77 14.77
C ARG A 146 1.01 -8.02 14.66
N LEU A 147 1.44 -7.68 13.45
CA LEU A 147 2.62 -6.88 13.18
C LEU A 147 2.37 -5.39 13.45
N TYR A 148 1.14 -4.92 13.33
CA TYR A 148 0.76 -3.54 13.61
C TYR A 148 -0.44 -3.45 14.56
N PRO A 149 -0.30 -3.90 15.82
CA PRO A 149 -1.39 -3.90 16.80
C PRO A 149 -1.94 -2.51 17.12
N GLU A 150 -1.19 -1.45 16.86
CA GLU A 150 -1.55 -0.05 17.06
C GLU A 150 -2.51 0.50 15.99
N TYR A 151 -2.75 -0.24 14.90
CA TYR A 151 -3.60 0.22 13.79
C TYR A 151 -4.85 -0.63 13.63
N ASN A 152 -5.90 0.00 13.13
CA ASN A 152 -7.01 -0.67 12.48
C ASN A 152 -6.69 -0.76 11.00
N ILE A 153 -6.63 -1.97 10.44
CA ILE A 153 -6.26 -2.18 9.04
C ILE A 153 -7.51 -2.54 8.25
N VAL A 154 -7.71 -1.85 7.14
CA VAL A 154 -8.79 -2.08 6.17
C VAL A 154 -8.19 -2.30 4.80
N HIS A 155 -8.91 -3.00 3.92
CA HIS A 155 -8.63 -2.90 2.49
C HIS A 155 -8.92 -1.48 2.02
N LEU A 156 -8.14 -0.97 1.06
CA LEU A 156 -8.35 0.36 0.51
C LEU A 156 -9.78 0.44 -0.06
N PRO A 157 -10.63 1.37 0.42
CA PRO A 157 -12.04 1.37 0.08
C PRO A 157 -12.27 2.09 -1.26
N SER A 158 -12.09 1.37 -2.37
CA SER A 158 -12.21 1.90 -3.74
C SER A 158 -13.52 2.62 -3.95
N ASP A 159 -14.62 2.04 -3.48
CA ASP A 159 -15.97 2.58 -3.57
C ASP A 159 -16.11 3.93 -2.86
N VAL A 160 -15.47 4.08 -1.69
CA VAL A 160 -15.50 5.31 -0.89
C VAL A 160 -14.60 6.40 -1.48
N ILE A 161 -13.48 6.03 -2.10
CA ILE A 161 -12.54 6.94 -2.74
C ILE A 161 -13.05 7.40 -4.11
N GLN A 162 -13.70 6.52 -4.86
CA GLN A 162 -14.19 6.81 -6.21
C GLN A 162 -15.63 7.36 -6.22
N SER A 163 -16.34 7.40 -5.08
CA SER A 163 -17.78 7.74 -5.01
C SER A 163 -18.17 9.11 -5.60
N GLY A 164 -17.23 10.05 -5.72
CA GLY A 164 -17.49 11.38 -6.28
C GLY A 164 -17.13 11.53 -7.76
N VAL A 165 -16.48 10.54 -8.36
CA VAL A 165 -16.32 10.42 -9.81
C VAL A 165 -17.61 9.76 -10.31
N GLY A 166 -18.47 10.50 -11.02
CA GLY A 166 -19.80 10.05 -11.42
C GLY A 166 -19.81 8.59 -11.88
N GLY A 167 -20.57 7.75 -11.18
CA GLY A 167 -20.43 6.29 -11.23
C GLY A 167 -20.29 5.70 -12.63
N VAL A 168 -19.07 5.31 -12.98
CA VAL A 168 -18.81 4.31 -14.00
C VAL A 168 -18.96 2.97 -13.31
N GLN A 169 -20.12 2.32 -13.50
CA GLN A 169 -20.21 0.88 -13.28
C GLN A 169 -19.13 0.18 -14.12
N PRO A 170 -18.59 -0.97 -13.71
CA PRO A 170 -17.73 -1.77 -14.58
C PRO A 170 -18.53 -2.09 -15.85
N SER A 171 -18.28 -1.35 -16.94
CA SER A 171 -19.02 -1.49 -18.18
C SER A 171 -18.30 -2.47 -19.09
N ASP A 172 -18.98 -3.56 -19.43
CA ASP A 172 -18.63 -4.48 -20.52
C ASP A 172 -18.77 -3.79 -21.91
N ALA A 173 -18.11 -2.66 -22.17
CA ALA A 173 -18.22 -1.92 -23.42
C ALA A 173 -16.87 -1.39 -23.94
N PRO A 174 -16.65 -1.39 -25.28
CA PRO A 174 -15.33 -1.21 -25.88
C PRO A 174 -14.90 0.25 -25.89
N ALA A 175 -13.57 0.43 -25.84
CA ALA A 175 -12.83 1.68 -25.78
C ALA A 175 -13.40 2.81 -26.66
N GLY A 176 -13.82 3.88 -26.00
CA GLY A 176 -14.15 5.17 -26.59
C GLY A 176 -13.65 6.27 -25.66
N GLU A 177 -12.59 6.95 -26.11
CA GLU A 177 -11.90 8.12 -25.57
C GLU A 177 -12.62 8.92 -24.46
N SER A 178 -12.23 8.67 -23.21
CA SER A 178 -12.19 9.67 -22.13
C SER A 178 -10.78 9.69 -21.54
N LEU A 179 -10.14 10.86 -21.56
CA LEU A 179 -8.82 11.14 -20.98
C LEU A 179 -8.95 11.48 -19.50
N ASP A 180 -9.58 10.59 -18.72
CA ASP A 180 -9.52 10.65 -17.27
C ASP A 180 -8.49 9.59 -16.86
N GLU A 181 -7.46 10.00 -16.11
CA GLU A 181 -6.50 9.09 -15.50
C GLU A 181 -7.28 8.18 -14.55
N ASP A 182 -7.66 6.98 -15.03
CA ASP A 182 -8.47 6.03 -14.27
C ASP A 182 -7.71 5.56 -13.03
N PHE A 183 -8.03 6.16 -11.88
CA PHE A 183 -7.53 5.76 -10.57
C PHE A 183 -8.17 4.43 -10.16
N ASP A 184 -7.59 3.29 -10.54
CA ASP A 184 -8.06 1.98 -10.07
C ASP A 184 -7.63 1.70 -8.62
N CYS A 185 -8.57 1.92 -7.69
CA CYS A 185 -8.39 1.68 -6.27
C CYS A 185 -8.65 0.22 -5.85
N CYS A 186 -8.65 -0.76 -6.77
CA CYS A 186 -8.94 -2.16 -6.46
C CYS A 186 -8.19 -2.66 -5.20
N PRO A 187 -8.88 -3.23 -4.20
CA PRO A 187 -8.29 -3.56 -2.90
C PRO A 187 -7.23 -4.67 -2.96
N MET A 188 -7.22 -5.47 -4.03
CA MET A 188 -6.22 -6.50 -4.25
C MET A 188 -5.99 -6.70 -5.74
N LEU A 189 -4.72 -6.87 -6.11
CA LEU A 189 -4.26 -7.09 -7.48
C LEU A 189 -3.35 -8.32 -7.52
N ALA A 190 -3.16 -8.91 -8.69
CA ALA A 190 -2.13 -9.92 -8.88
C ALA A 190 -1.49 -9.76 -10.26
N ASN A 191 -0.18 -9.99 -10.32
CA ASN A 191 0.61 -9.91 -11.54
C ASN A 191 1.25 -11.26 -11.84
N ALA A 192 1.21 -11.67 -13.10
CA ALA A 192 1.94 -12.82 -13.64
C ALA A 192 2.87 -12.34 -14.75
N ALA A 193 3.88 -11.55 -14.37
CA ALA A 193 4.78 -10.91 -15.33
C ALA A 193 5.56 -11.95 -16.12
N VAL A 194 5.67 -11.78 -17.45
CA VAL A 194 6.43 -12.64 -18.35
C VAL A 194 7.51 -11.85 -19.11
N ALA A 195 8.44 -12.58 -19.71
CA ALA A 195 9.50 -11.95 -20.49
C ALA A 195 8.91 -11.15 -21.67
N GLY A 196 9.31 -9.88 -21.77
CA GLY A 196 8.83 -8.96 -22.81
C GLY A 196 7.63 -8.10 -22.40
N ASP A 197 7.06 -8.28 -21.20
CA ASP A 197 6.12 -7.32 -20.65
C ASP A 197 6.79 -5.95 -20.41
N GLU A 198 5.99 -4.89 -20.48
CA GLU A 198 6.44 -3.51 -20.28
C GLU A 198 5.63 -2.88 -19.16
N PHE A 199 6.30 -2.60 -18.05
CA PHE A 199 5.69 -1.93 -16.90
C PHE A 199 6.15 -0.47 -16.86
N GLN A 200 5.27 0.41 -16.39
CA GLN A 200 5.53 1.86 -16.31
C GLN A 200 5.77 2.29 -14.86
N TRP A 201 6.52 3.38 -14.69
CA TRP A 201 6.68 3.99 -13.37
C TRP A 201 5.35 4.60 -12.95
N HIS A 202 4.88 4.25 -11.76
CA HIS A 202 3.64 4.75 -11.21
C HIS A 202 3.68 4.78 -9.68
N ILE A 203 2.70 5.45 -9.09
CA ILE A 203 2.36 5.34 -7.67
C ILE A 203 1.02 4.61 -7.55
N ASP A 204 0.75 3.96 -6.43
CA ASP A 204 -0.50 3.25 -6.22
C ASP A 204 -1.66 4.19 -5.85
N ALA A 205 -1.36 5.20 -5.01
CA ALA A 205 -2.27 6.25 -4.60
C ALA A 205 -1.51 7.37 -3.87
N ASP A 206 -1.90 8.62 -4.10
CA ASP A 206 -1.48 9.77 -3.29
C ASP A 206 -2.69 10.39 -2.60
N PRO A 207 -2.78 10.33 -1.24
CA PRO A 207 -3.90 10.93 -0.51
C PRO A 207 -4.06 12.45 -0.71
N ALA A 208 -3.03 13.16 -1.18
CA ALA A 208 -3.11 14.58 -1.50
C ALA A 208 -3.68 14.85 -2.91
N ALA A 209 -3.81 13.82 -3.75
CA ALA A 209 -4.28 13.90 -5.13
C ALA A 209 -5.55 13.07 -5.39
N LEU A 210 -6.19 12.54 -4.35
CA LEU A 210 -7.43 11.77 -4.50
C LEU A 210 -8.58 12.68 -4.97
N PRO A 211 -9.51 12.17 -5.79
CA PRO A 211 -10.66 12.94 -6.22
C PRO A 211 -11.60 13.29 -5.04
N PRO A 212 -12.42 14.35 -5.17
CA PRO A 212 -13.49 14.64 -4.22
C PRO A 212 -14.38 13.41 -3.98
N SER A 213 -14.54 13.01 -2.73
CA SER A 213 -15.18 11.74 -2.36
C SER A 213 -15.57 11.73 -0.90
N SER A 214 -16.22 10.65 -0.45
CA SER A 214 -16.52 10.48 0.97
C SER A 214 -15.22 10.39 1.80
N TRP A 215 -14.16 9.81 1.20
CA TRP A 215 -12.83 9.74 1.81
C TRP A 215 -12.24 11.13 2.04
N THR A 216 -12.12 11.95 0.98
CA THR A 216 -11.56 13.31 1.09
C THR A 216 -12.46 14.25 1.89
N SER A 217 -13.78 14.02 1.92
CA SER A 217 -14.67 14.76 2.84
C SER A 217 -14.41 14.45 4.32
N THR A 218 -13.98 13.20 4.63
CA THR A 218 -13.74 12.76 6.01
C THR A 218 -12.32 13.09 6.48
N PHE A 219 -11.33 12.85 5.62
CA PHE A 219 -9.93 12.97 5.98
C PHE A 219 -9.26 14.22 5.41
N GLY A 220 -9.91 14.95 4.50
CA GLY A 220 -9.28 16.04 3.74
C GLY A 220 -8.24 15.52 2.75
N ASP A 221 -7.57 16.45 2.10
CA ASP A 221 -6.32 16.19 1.38
C ASP A 221 -5.18 16.22 2.41
N TYR A 222 -4.29 15.24 2.35
CA TYR A 222 -3.19 15.13 3.31
C TYR A 222 -2.01 14.38 2.68
N CYS A 223 -0.80 14.62 3.20
CA CYS A 223 0.36 13.85 2.74
C CYS A 223 0.44 12.51 3.48
N ASN A 224 0.77 11.43 2.77
CA ASN A 224 0.86 10.11 3.39
C ASN A 224 1.79 10.12 4.63
N GLY A 225 1.36 9.46 5.71
CA GLY A 225 2.08 9.48 7.00
C GLY A 225 1.87 10.73 7.87
N GLU A 226 0.87 11.55 7.54
CA GLU A 226 0.42 12.66 8.39
C GLU A 226 -0.12 12.19 9.76
N PRO A 227 0.24 12.85 10.87
CA PRO A 227 -0.30 12.52 12.18
C PRO A 227 -1.83 12.60 12.23
N GLY A 228 -2.47 11.56 12.77
CA GLY A 228 -3.92 11.47 12.88
C GLY A 228 -4.65 11.09 11.59
N LYS A 229 -3.96 10.97 10.45
CA LYS A 229 -4.55 10.55 9.16
C LYS A 229 -4.26 9.07 8.87
N PRO A 230 -5.07 8.40 8.04
CA PRO A 230 -4.77 7.05 7.56
C PRO A 230 -3.48 7.01 6.74
N LEU A 231 -2.68 5.96 6.92
CA LEU A 231 -1.54 5.67 6.03
C LEU A 231 -2.00 4.71 4.92
N LEU A 232 -1.79 5.10 3.66
CA LEU A 232 -2.06 4.25 2.51
C LEU A 232 -0.85 3.35 2.24
N VAL A 233 -1.05 2.04 2.26
CA VAL A 233 0.02 1.03 2.25
C VAL A 233 -0.28 -0.05 1.22
N SER A 234 0.73 -0.43 0.44
CA SER A 234 0.69 -1.63 -0.39
C SER A 234 1.54 -2.75 0.21
N LEU A 235 0.99 -3.97 0.20
CA LEU A 235 1.69 -5.20 0.59
C LEU A 235 1.84 -6.09 -0.64
N ILE A 236 3.07 -6.42 -1.03
CA ILE A 236 3.38 -7.33 -2.14
C ILE A 236 3.92 -8.65 -1.57
N LEU A 237 3.37 -9.78 -2.02
CA LEU A 237 3.89 -11.12 -1.77
C LEU A 237 4.35 -11.77 -3.07
N TYR A 238 5.56 -12.33 -3.08
CA TYR A 238 6.06 -13.15 -4.19
C TYR A 238 5.71 -14.63 -3.97
N LEU A 239 5.09 -15.27 -4.96
CA LEU A 239 4.53 -16.60 -4.80
C LEU A 239 5.40 -17.71 -5.37
N ASP A 240 6.32 -17.38 -6.27
CA ASP A 240 7.29 -18.33 -6.81
C ASP A 240 8.17 -18.93 -5.70
N LYS A 241 8.22 -20.26 -5.64
CA LYS A 241 9.01 -20.98 -4.63
C LYS A 241 10.51 -20.73 -4.79
N GLU A 242 10.97 -20.64 -6.03
CA GLU A 242 12.37 -20.35 -6.36
C GLU A 242 12.40 -19.28 -7.45
N TRP A 243 13.34 -18.33 -7.34
CA TRP A 243 13.57 -17.32 -8.37
C TRP A 243 15.07 -17.01 -8.50
N PRO A 244 15.77 -17.67 -9.45
CA PRO A 244 17.19 -17.46 -9.70
C PRO A 244 17.57 -16.00 -10.00
N ARG A 245 18.84 -15.65 -9.77
CA ARG A 245 19.36 -14.29 -10.00
C ARG A 245 19.25 -13.83 -11.45
N GLY A 246 19.49 -14.71 -12.42
CA GLY A 246 19.41 -14.36 -13.83
C GLY A 246 18.00 -14.31 -14.42
N HIS A 247 16.95 -14.44 -13.60
CA HIS A 247 15.56 -14.37 -14.06
C HIS A 247 14.97 -12.95 -13.95
N ASP A 248 15.72 -11.98 -13.40
CA ASP A 248 15.32 -10.59 -13.20
C ASP A 248 13.98 -10.46 -12.43
N ALA A 249 13.06 -9.62 -12.90
CA ALA A 249 11.74 -9.38 -12.31
C ALA A 249 11.71 -8.72 -10.92
N GLU A 250 12.69 -7.86 -10.64
CA GLU A 250 12.73 -6.97 -9.48
C GLU A 250 11.53 -6.02 -9.42
N THR A 251 11.09 -5.70 -8.21
CA THR A 251 10.34 -4.46 -7.96
C THR A 251 11.35 -3.33 -7.69
N LEU A 252 11.26 -2.24 -8.43
CA LEU A 252 12.13 -1.08 -8.34
C LEU A 252 11.36 0.07 -7.67
N PHE A 253 12.03 0.78 -6.77
CA PHE A 253 11.52 1.97 -6.07
C PHE A 253 12.45 3.13 -6.36
N LEU A 254 11.92 4.29 -6.70
CA LEU A 254 12.69 5.43 -7.19
C LEU A 254 12.37 6.69 -6.39
N ASP A 255 13.40 7.36 -5.89
CA ASP A 255 13.27 8.75 -5.47
C ASP A 255 13.28 9.64 -6.70
N ALA A 256 12.10 10.12 -7.10
CA ALA A 256 11.91 10.84 -8.36
C ALA A 256 12.69 12.16 -8.42
N SER A 257 12.95 12.77 -7.26
CA SER A 257 13.62 14.07 -7.20
C SER A 257 15.13 13.97 -7.43
N GLN A 258 15.72 12.80 -7.19
CA GLN A 258 17.17 12.57 -7.30
C GLN A 258 17.55 11.46 -8.29
N ASP A 259 16.57 10.77 -8.90
CA ASP A 259 16.78 9.62 -9.79
C ASP A 259 17.63 8.50 -9.15
N VAL A 260 17.47 8.28 -7.84
CA VAL A 260 18.18 7.24 -7.08
C VAL A 260 17.15 6.30 -6.45
N GLY A 261 17.38 5.00 -6.54
CA GLY A 261 16.40 4.00 -6.12
C GLY A 261 17.00 2.78 -5.43
N VAL A 262 16.09 1.91 -4.99
CA VAL A 262 16.40 0.57 -4.47
C VAL A 262 15.64 -0.48 -5.27
N VAL A 263 16.18 -1.69 -5.30
CA VAL A 263 15.58 -2.82 -6.02
C VAL A 263 15.34 -3.98 -5.07
N VAL A 264 14.20 -4.65 -5.22
CA VAL A 264 13.82 -5.81 -4.43
C VAL A 264 13.61 -6.99 -5.35
N ARG A 265 14.49 -7.99 -5.19
CA ARG A 265 14.35 -9.25 -5.92
C ARG A 265 13.19 -10.08 -5.37
N PRO A 266 12.39 -10.73 -6.25
CA PRO A 266 11.38 -11.68 -5.83
C PRO A 266 12.06 -12.86 -5.12
N LYS A 267 11.45 -13.29 -4.03
CA LYS A 267 11.94 -14.38 -3.18
C LYS A 267 10.75 -15.01 -2.47
N ALA A 268 10.73 -16.33 -2.35
CA ALA A 268 9.71 -17.01 -1.55
C ALA A 268 9.69 -16.46 -0.12
N TYR A 269 8.48 -16.39 0.45
CA TYR A 269 8.22 -15.98 1.83
C TYR A 269 8.48 -14.50 2.15
N ARG A 270 8.86 -13.73 1.13
CA ARG A 270 9.12 -12.30 1.25
C ARG A 270 7.84 -11.50 1.07
N ALA A 271 7.66 -10.53 1.96
CA ALA A 271 6.72 -9.45 1.83
C ALA A 271 7.46 -8.13 1.57
N VAL A 272 6.87 -7.27 0.74
CA VAL A 272 7.26 -5.86 0.61
C VAL A 272 6.09 -5.02 1.10
N LEU A 273 6.35 -4.15 2.07
CA LEU A 273 5.43 -3.09 2.48
C LEU A 273 5.98 -1.78 1.94
N MET A 274 5.12 -0.99 1.31
CA MET A 274 5.47 0.34 0.81
C MET A 274 4.35 1.32 1.09
N ASP A 275 4.71 2.57 1.35
CA ASP A 275 3.76 3.67 1.30
C ASP A 275 3.29 3.82 -0.17
N GLN A 276 1.98 3.99 -0.40
CA GLN A 276 1.40 3.93 -1.77
C GLN A 276 1.80 5.09 -2.69
N ASP A 277 2.35 6.16 -2.12
CA ASP A 277 2.89 7.33 -2.81
C ASP A 277 4.35 7.16 -3.24
N VAL A 278 4.97 5.98 -3.00
CA VAL A 278 6.31 5.66 -3.50
C VAL A 278 6.26 5.36 -5.00
N LEU A 279 7.07 6.08 -5.79
CA LEU A 279 7.22 5.81 -7.22
C LEU A 279 7.92 4.47 -7.44
N HIS A 280 7.25 3.55 -8.12
CA HIS A 280 7.74 2.20 -8.29
C HIS A 280 7.39 1.61 -9.65
N ARG A 281 8.05 0.49 -9.98
CA ARG A 281 7.85 -0.25 -11.23
C ARG A 281 8.32 -1.68 -11.10
N LEU A 282 7.78 -2.55 -11.94
CA LEU A 282 8.26 -3.91 -12.14
C LEU A 282 9.26 -3.99 -13.31
N SER A 283 10.42 -4.63 -13.16
CA SER A 283 11.15 -5.13 -14.33
C SER A 283 10.48 -6.39 -14.89
N PRO A 284 10.43 -6.60 -16.22
CA PRO A 284 9.98 -7.88 -16.74
C PRO A 284 10.98 -8.98 -16.38
N PRO A 285 10.54 -10.24 -16.26
CA PRO A 285 11.44 -11.38 -16.24
C PRO A 285 12.38 -11.39 -17.45
N SER A 286 13.59 -11.93 -17.25
CA SER A 286 14.49 -12.20 -18.36
C SER A 286 13.95 -13.33 -19.24
N ARG A 287 14.40 -13.41 -20.50
CA ARG A 287 14.06 -14.54 -21.38
C ARG A 287 14.48 -15.89 -20.81
N ALA A 288 15.52 -15.92 -19.96
CA ALA A 288 15.99 -17.15 -19.32
C ALA A 288 15.01 -17.68 -18.27
N ALA A 289 14.07 -16.86 -17.79
CA ALA A 289 13.07 -17.31 -16.82
C ALA A 289 12.13 -18.38 -17.41
N GLY A 290 11.72 -18.22 -18.67
CA GLY A 290 10.84 -19.16 -19.39
C GLY A 290 9.47 -19.39 -18.74
N ARG A 291 9.09 -18.60 -17.74
CA ARG A 291 7.85 -18.72 -16.98
C ARG A 291 7.46 -17.40 -16.31
N PRO A 292 6.17 -17.21 -15.95
CA PRO A 292 5.72 -16.04 -15.23
C PRO A 292 6.30 -15.93 -13.83
N ARG A 293 6.46 -14.69 -13.38
CA ARG A 293 6.66 -14.34 -11.97
C ARG A 293 5.32 -13.93 -11.36
N TYR A 294 4.90 -14.64 -10.33
CA TYR A 294 3.62 -14.44 -9.66
C TYR A 294 3.77 -13.59 -8.40
N SER A 295 2.95 -12.55 -8.29
CA SER A 295 2.81 -11.77 -7.06
C SER A 295 1.37 -11.39 -6.77
N LEU A 296 1.01 -11.34 -5.49
CA LEU A 296 -0.24 -10.77 -4.99
C LEU A 296 0.05 -9.45 -4.30
N VAL A 297 -0.83 -8.47 -4.51
CA VAL A 297 -0.72 -7.12 -3.96
C VAL A 297 -1.99 -6.79 -3.20
N TRP A 298 -1.88 -6.37 -1.95
CA TRP A 298 -2.97 -5.78 -1.18
C TRP A 298 -2.82 -4.27 -1.17
N LYS A 299 -3.88 -3.55 -1.51
CA LYS A 299 -4.00 -2.11 -1.26
C LYS A 299 -4.73 -1.92 0.06
N LEU A 300 -4.11 -1.23 1.02
CA LEU A 300 -4.56 -1.16 2.40
C LEU A 300 -4.58 0.29 2.91
N ALA A 301 -5.41 0.54 3.92
CA ALA A 301 -5.31 1.74 4.74
C ALA A 301 -5.11 1.37 6.21
N PHE A 302 -4.12 2.00 6.85
CA PHE A 302 -3.79 1.82 8.26
C PHE A 302 -4.31 3.02 9.03
N LEU A 303 -5.34 2.81 9.84
CA LEU A 303 -5.96 3.86 10.65
C LEU A 303 -5.37 3.85 12.06
N PRO A 304 -4.86 4.99 12.56
CA PRO A 304 -4.31 5.05 13.90
C PRO A 304 -5.42 4.83 14.93
N LYS A 305 -5.19 3.95 15.93
CA LYS A 305 -6.13 3.77 17.05
C LYS A 305 -6.07 4.91 18.06
N ALA A 306 -4.90 5.51 18.21
CA ALA A 306 -4.69 6.65 19.10
C ALA A 306 -4.90 7.96 18.32
N GLU A 307 -5.61 8.91 18.93
CA GLU A 307 -5.78 10.25 18.38
C GLU A 307 -4.42 10.92 18.18
N GLY A 308 -4.24 11.59 17.04
CA GLY A 308 -2.96 12.18 16.63
C GLY A 308 -1.83 11.17 16.38
N GLY A 309 -2.12 9.85 16.44
CA GLY A 309 -1.15 8.81 16.18
C GLY A 309 -0.58 8.90 14.76
N ARG A 310 0.73 8.73 14.63
CA ARG A 310 1.40 8.70 13.34
C ARG A 310 1.58 7.26 12.88
N CYS A 311 0.87 6.88 11.83
CA CYS A 311 1.05 5.60 11.17
C CYS A 311 2.40 5.57 10.43
N CYS A 312 3.13 4.45 10.54
CA CYS A 312 4.35 4.20 9.79
C CYS A 312 4.54 2.70 9.61
N ILE A 313 4.88 2.26 8.40
CA ILE A 313 5.21 0.85 8.16
C ILE A 313 6.57 0.47 8.76
N ALA A 314 7.51 1.42 8.88
CA ALA A 314 8.79 1.18 9.54
C ALA A 314 8.63 1.16 11.05
N ARG A 315 9.18 0.12 11.70
CA ARG A 315 9.05 -0.09 13.15
C ARG A 315 10.36 0.21 13.88
N ARG A 316 10.24 0.72 15.12
CA ARG A 316 11.40 1.16 15.92
C ARG A 316 12.33 0.01 16.26
N GLU A 317 11.79 -1.18 16.50
CA GLU A 317 12.54 -2.40 16.78
C GLU A 317 13.42 -2.87 15.61
N TRP A 318 13.22 -2.35 14.40
CA TRP A 318 14.02 -2.67 13.22
C TRP A 318 15.17 -1.68 13.00
N GLY A 319 15.36 -0.74 13.94
CA GLY A 319 16.30 0.36 13.81
C GLY A 319 15.77 1.49 12.93
N SER A 320 16.54 2.58 12.87
CA SER A 320 16.20 3.72 12.01
C SER A 320 16.24 3.32 10.54
N PRO A 321 15.22 3.71 9.73
CA PRO A 321 15.27 3.52 8.28
C PRO A 321 16.52 4.14 7.69
N SER A 322 17.16 3.42 6.76
CA SER A 322 18.31 3.94 6.03
C SER A 322 17.83 4.98 5.02
N PRO A 323 18.27 6.24 5.12
CA PRO A 323 17.82 7.28 4.21
C PRO A 323 18.56 7.14 2.86
N ILE A 324 17.83 7.30 1.76
CA ILE A 324 18.38 7.34 0.39
C ILE A 324 17.90 8.59 -0.36
N GLY A 325 18.50 8.92 -1.50
CA GLY A 325 18.06 10.04 -2.35
C GLY A 325 17.93 11.36 -1.58
N SER A 326 16.78 12.02 -1.76
CA SER A 326 16.41 13.26 -1.07
C SER A 326 16.37 13.12 0.46
N ALA A 327 15.98 11.95 0.98
CA ALA A 327 15.98 11.68 2.42
C ALA A 327 17.40 11.70 2.99
N ALA A 328 18.37 11.12 2.29
CA ALA A 328 19.77 11.16 2.72
C ALA A 328 20.31 12.59 2.74
N ARG A 329 19.98 13.39 1.71
CA ARG A 329 20.35 14.81 1.65
C ARG A 329 19.77 15.59 2.82
N LEU A 330 18.50 15.38 3.14
CA LEU A 330 17.84 16.07 4.24
C LEU A 330 18.40 15.69 5.60
N GLU A 331 18.75 14.43 5.82
CA GLU A 331 19.40 13.97 7.05
C GLU A 331 20.78 14.63 7.25
N VAL A 332 21.54 14.85 6.18
CA VAL A 332 22.79 15.62 6.25
C VAL A 332 22.54 17.07 6.66
N LEU A 333 21.51 17.72 6.10
CA LEU A 333 21.14 19.10 6.45
C LEU A 333 20.70 19.21 7.91
N LYS A 334 19.87 18.28 8.40
CA LYS A 334 19.45 18.23 9.80
C LYS A 334 20.64 18.11 10.75
N ARG A 335 21.59 17.21 10.46
CA ARG A 335 22.81 17.04 11.28
C ARG A 335 23.67 18.29 11.32
N ARG A 336 23.82 18.97 10.17
CA ARG A 336 24.55 20.25 10.08
C ARG A 336 23.88 21.35 10.90
N ALA A 337 22.55 21.48 10.78
CA ALA A 337 21.77 22.45 11.55
C ALA A 337 21.86 22.19 13.06
N ALA A 338 21.71 20.93 13.50
CA ALA A 338 21.85 20.56 14.90
C ALA A 338 23.26 20.84 15.45
N SER A 339 24.31 20.58 14.66
CA SER A 339 25.69 20.87 15.05
C SER A 339 25.91 22.38 15.22
N ALA A 340 25.41 23.20 14.28
CA ALA A 340 25.51 24.65 14.34
C ALA A 340 24.76 25.24 15.54
N ALA A 341 23.56 24.72 15.85
CA ALA A 341 22.79 25.12 17.02
C ALA A 341 23.51 24.76 18.33
N GLY A 342 24.15 23.59 18.40
CA GLY A 342 25.00 23.19 19.52
C GLY A 342 26.17 24.15 19.74
N THR A 343 26.92 24.47 18.69
CA THR A 343 28.03 25.44 18.77
C THR A 343 27.55 26.83 19.21
N ALA A 344 26.39 27.30 18.70
CA ALA A 344 25.84 28.58 19.11
C ALA A 344 25.41 28.61 20.59
N ALA A 345 24.81 27.52 21.08
CA ALA A 345 24.42 27.40 22.48
C ALA A 345 25.63 27.31 23.43
N GLU A 346 26.73 26.67 23.00
CA GLU A 346 27.98 26.64 23.75
C GLU A 346 28.66 28.01 23.80
N ALA A 347 28.69 28.75 22.68
CA ALA A 347 29.22 30.11 22.63
C ALA A 347 28.45 31.05 23.58
N GLN A 348 27.12 31.00 23.58
CA GLN A 348 26.28 31.80 24.49
C GLN A 348 26.47 31.46 25.97
N ARG A 349 26.85 30.21 26.31
CA ARG A 349 27.17 29.83 27.70
C ARG A 349 28.57 30.26 28.13
N SER A 350 29.51 30.43 27.18
CA SER A 350 30.86 30.91 27.47
C SER A 350 30.96 32.42 27.68
N GLU A 351 29.92 33.17 27.26
CA GLU A 351 29.82 34.62 27.40
C GLU A 351 28.97 35.08 28.61
N ALA A 352 28.37 34.14 29.36
CA ALA A 352 27.53 34.39 30.54
C ALA A 352 28.28 34.10 31.85
#